data_AF-A0A7W4EGA3-F1
#
_entry.id   AF-A0A7W4EGA3-F1
#
_cell.length_a   1.000
_cell.length_b   1.000
_cell.length_c   1.000
_cell.angle_alpha   90.00
_cell.angle_beta   90.00
_cell.angle_gamma   90.00
#
_symmetry.space_group_name_H-M   'P 1'
#
loop_
_entity.id
_entity.type
_entity.pdbx_description
1 polymer ?
#
loop_
_entity_poly.entity_id
_entity_poly.type
_entity_poly.pdbx_seq_one_letter_code
_entity_poly.pdbx_strand_id
1 'polypeptide(L)'
;MLVSIFLPVSKPIKQFLTQKFGAEYQPSRDNWFGILISSLLSKKNSNWDDRAKNEVFEEEYKISFKLSYSDKHGICILPTHEQLLRRAVESLFREHLYETAVLNKLYYDIEYKTSIENLLNFYGIHEEEKSYYQTIIRDFNRKKDKIAQRLENQPNKIFS
;
A
#
# COMPACT_ATOMS: atom_id res chain seq x y z
N MET A 1 11.45 25.42 -0.15
CA MET A 1 12.12 24.43 -1.00
C MET A 1 11.57 23.04 -0.69
N LEU A 2 11.28 22.26 -1.72
CA LEU A 2 10.82 20.86 -1.59
C LEU A 2 11.96 19.91 -1.98
N VAL A 3 12.11 18.82 -1.24
CA VAL A 3 13.02 17.71 -1.55
C VAL A 3 12.15 16.52 -1.92
N SER A 4 12.55 15.72 -2.92
CA SER A 4 11.77 14.55 -3.35
C SER A 4 12.59 13.28 -3.27
N ILE A 5 11.93 12.18 -2.94
CA ILE A 5 12.42 10.82 -3.08
C ILE A 5 11.50 10.04 -4.01
N PHE A 6 12.04 8.98 -4.61
CA PHE A 6 11.32 8.11 -5.52
C PHE A 6 11.27 6.73 -4.91
N LEU A 7 10.06 6.26 -4.59
CA LEU A 7 9.85 4.91 -4.07
C LEU A 7 9.65 3.97 -5.25
N PRO A 8 10.56 3.03 -5.53
CA PRO A 8 10.32 1.99 -6.52
C PRO A 8 9.16 1.10 -6.06
N VAL A 9 8.21 0.81 -6.94
CA VAL A 9 7.02 0.00 -6.66
C VAL A 9 6.57 -0.79 -7.90
N SER A 10 5.73 -1.80 -7.72
CA SER A 10 5.07 -2.44 -8.86
C SER A 10 4.06 -1.49 -9.53
N LYS A 11 3.79 -1.69 -10.81
CA LYS A 11 2.81 -0.91 -11.58
C LYS A 11 1.42 -0.86 -10.92
N PRO A 12 0.84 -1.98 -10.42
CA PRO A 12 -0.44 -1.93 -9.70
C PRO A 12 -0.39 -1.07 -8.43
N ILE A 13 0.72 -1.11 -7.69
CA ILE A 13 0.87 -0.30 -6.47
C ILE A 13 1.07 1.17 -6.80
N LYS A 14 1.77 1.52 -7.88
CA LYS A 14 1.83 2.90 -8.35
C LYS A 14 0.45 3.43 -8.71
N GLN A 15 -0.37 2.65 -9.40
CA GLN A 15 -1.75 3.02 -9.75
C GLN A 15 -2.59 3.24 -8.49
N PHE A 16 -2.53 2.31 -7.53
CA PHE A 16 -3.18 2.44 -6.22
C PHE A 16 -2.75 3.72 -5.47
N LEU A 17 -1.44 3.96 -5.33
CA LEU A 17 -0.91 5.13 -4.64
C LEU A 17 -1.31 6.42 -5.35
N THR A 18 -1.27 6.43 -6.69
CA THR A 18 -1.64 7.59 -7.50
C THR A 18 -3.11 7.94 -7.34
N GLN A 19 -3.99 6.94 -7.35
CA GLN A 19 -5.43 7.17 -7.14
C GLN A 19 -5.76 7.58 -5.71
N LYS A 20 -5.05 7.02 -4.71
CA LYS A 20 -5.34 7.28 -3.30
C LYS A 20 -4.73 8.59 -2.78
N PHE A 21 -3.57 8.97 -3.27
CA PHE A 21 -2.77 10.08 -2.73
C PHE A 21 -2.38 11.14 -3.77
N GLY A 22 -2.74 10.95 -5.05
CA GLY A 22 -2.33 11.79 -6.16
C GLY A 22 -1.00 11.37 -6.79
N ALA A 23 -0.61 12.04 -7.88
CA ALA A 23 0.62 11.74 -8.62
C ALA A 23 1.92 11.98 -7.81
N GLU A 24 1.84 12.86 -6.82
CA GLU A 24 2.92 13.17 -5.88
C GLU A 24 2.32 13.21 -4.47
N TYR A 25 2.96 12.54 -3.52
CA TYR A 25 2.50 12.54 -2.15
C TYR A 25 3.37 13.42 -1.25
N GLN A 26 2.73 14.25 -0.43
CA GLN A 26 3.38 14.97 0.66
C GLN A 26 3.01 14.34 2.01
N PRO A 27 3.98 13.75 2.74
CA PRO A 27 3.69 13.08 3.99
C PRO A 27 3.02 13.98 5.02
N SER A 28 1.88 13.52 5.53
CA SER A 28 1.15 14.13 6.64
C SER A 28 1.02 13.15 7.81
N ARG A 29 0.65 13.64 8.99
CA ARG A 29 0.36 12.79 10.15
C ARG A 29 -1.09 12.28 10.18
N ASP A 30 -1.90 12.70 9.22
CA ASP A 30 -3.34 12.45 9.21
C ASP A 30 -3.69 11.13 8.52
N ASN A 31 -2.72 10.48 7.88
CA ASN A 31 -2.91 9.18 7.26
C ASN A 31 -1.73 8.24 7.50
N TRP A 32 -2.03 6.94 7.40
CA TRP A 32 -1.08 5.86 7.66
C TRP A 32 0.16 5.95 6.76
N PHE A 33 0.04 6.39 5.52
CA PHE A 33 1.16 6.37 4.57
C PHE A 33 2.18 7.45 4.90
N GLY A 34 1.72 8.63 5.31
CA GLY A 34 2.59 9.67 5.81
C GLY A 34 3.28 9.27 7.11
N ILE A 35 2.57 8.62 8.05
CA ILE A 35 3.16 8.09 9.28
C ILE A 35 4.24 7.04 8.97
N LEU A 36 3.94 6.10 8.07
CA LEU A 36 4.86 5.04 7.64
C LEU A 36 6.15 5.61 7.06
N ILE A 37 6.05 6.54 6.10
CA ILE A 37 7.22 7.23 5.53
C ILE A 37 7.99 7.98 6.63
N SER A 38 7.29 8.77 7.45
CA SER A 38 7.89 9.55 8.55
C SER A 38 8.76 8.70 9.47
N SER A 39 8.32 7.46 9.73
CA SER A 39 8.98 6.53 10.65
C SER A 39 10.21 5.84 10.08
N LEU A 40 10.31 5.79 8.75
CA LEU A 40 11.36 5.09 8.01
C LEU A 40 12.40 6.02 7.38
N LEU A 41 12.17 7.33 7.46
CA LEU A 41 13.17 8.32 7.07
C LEU A 41 14.35 8.29 8.04
N SER A 42 15.54 8.35 7.45
CA SER A 42 16.80 8.41 8.15
C SER A 42 17.54 9.69 7.76
N LYS A 43 18.22 10.30 8.74
CA LYS A 43 19.26 11.28 8.46
C LYS A 43 20.42 10.56 7.79
N LYS A 44 21.07 11.21 6.81
CA LYS A 44 22.23 10.66 6.13
C LYS A 44 23.33 10.37 7.17
N ASN A 45 23.58 9.10 7.42
CA ASN A 45 24.64 8.60 8.29
C ASN A 45 25.57 7.67 7.49
N SER A 46 26.84 7.57 7.90
CA SER A 46 27.92 6.91 7.14
C SER A 46 27.83 5.38 7.08
N ASN A 47 26.89 4.76 7.80
CA ASN A 47 26.75 3.31 7.90
C ASN A 47 25.62 2.80 7.01
N TRP A 48 25.71 3.11 5.71
CA TRP A 48 24.79 2.62 4.70
C TRP A 48 25.07 1.12 4.46
N ASP A 49 24.23 0.25 5.00
CA ASP A 49 24.38 -1.19 4.77
C ASP A 49 23.83 -1.55 3.37
N ASP A 50 24.73 -1.60 2.38
CA ASP A 50 24.44 -1.90 0.96
C ASP A 50 24.01 -3.37 0.71
N ARG A 51 23.73 -4.15 1.76
CA ARG A 51 23.37 -5.57 1.62
C ARG A 51 21.96 -5.84 1.09
N ALA A 52 21.15 -4.81 0.88
CA ALA A 52 19.84 -5.02 0.27
C ALA A 52 20.02 -5.37 -1.21
N LYS A 53 19.43 -6.50 -1.61
CA LYS A 53 19.25 -6.78 -3.04
C LYS A 53 18.34 -5.71 -3.62
N ASN A 54 18.83 -4.97 -4.61
CA ASN A 54 18.02 -4.04 -5.38
C ASN A 54 17.00 -4.87 -6.19
N GLU A 55 15.80 -5.06 -5.63
CA GLU A 55 14.64 -5.43 -6.43
C GLU A 55 14.44 -4.32 -7.46
N VAL A 56 14.61 -4.65 -8.74
CA VAL A 56 14.41 -3.69 -9.83
C VAL A 56 12.92 -3.61 -10.10
N PHE A 57 12.36 -2.42 -9.91
CA PHE A 57 10.99 -2.11 -10.29
C PHE A 57 11.03 -1.16 -11.48
N GLU A 58 10.09 -1.34 -12.40
CA GLU A 58 9.96 -0.49 -13.59
C GLU A 58 9.33 0.87 -13.26
N GLU A 59 8.67 0.98 -12.11
CA GLU A 59 7.85 2.11 -11.74
C GLU A 59 8.31 2.75 -10.44
N GLU A 60 8.24 4.08 -10.40
CA GLU A 60 8.56 4.89 -9.23
C GLU A 60 7.38 5.78 -8.85
N TYR A 61 7.16 5.91 -7.54
CA TYR A 61 6.17 6.81 -6.96
C TYR A 61 6.86 7.96 -6.22
N LYS A 62 6.47 9.20 -6.55
CA LYS A 62 7.12 10.41 -6.05
C LYS A 62 6.58 10.82 -4.68
N ILE A 63 7.49 11.00 -3.73
CA ILE A 63 7.19 11.52 -2.39
C ILE A 63 7.99 12.80 -2.18
N SER A 64 7.32 13.88 -1.78
CA SER A 64 7.93 15.20 -1.65
C SER A 64 7.77 15.76 -0.24
N PHE A 65 8.81 16.43 0.24
CA PHE A 65 8.94 16.93 1.60
C PHE A 65 9.27 18.41 1.60
N LYS A 66 8.76 19.13 2.59
CA LYS A 66 9.32 20.44 2.95
C LYS A 66 10.71 20.25 3.54
N LEU A 67 11.66 21.10 3.16
CA LEU A 67 13.02 21.05 3.70
C LEU A 67 13.05 21.04 5.25
N SER A 68 12.19 21.83 5.89
CA SER A 68 12.06 21.89 7.35
C SER A 68 11.59 20.58 8.00
N TYR A 69 10.83 19.77 7.27
CA TYR A 69 10.42 18.44 7.70
C TYR A 69 11.60 17.47 7.57
N SER A 70 12.35 17.62 6.49
CA SER A 70 13.55 16.86 6.16
C SER A 70 14.68 17.04 7.19
N ASP A 71 14.81 18.23 7.78
CA ASP A 71 15.79 18.49 8.85
C ASP A 71 15.50 17.69 10.13
N LYS A 72 14.22 17.43 10.39
CA LYS A 72 13.75 16.70 11.58
C LYS A 72 13.84 15.19 11.38
N HIS A 73 13.31 14.71 10.27
CA HIS A 73 13.12 13.28 10.00
C HIS A 73 14.21 12.65 9.14
N GLY A 74 15.00 13.47 8.42
CA GLY A 74 15.92 13.01 7.38
C GLY A 74 15.30 13.05 5.99
N ILE A 75 16.13 12.72 4.99
CA ILE A 75 15.78 12.72 3.56
C ILE A 75 16.07 11.39 2.88
N CYS A 76 16.70 10.44 3.57
CA CYS A 76 17.14 9.18 3.00
C CYS A 76 16.21 8.06 3.46
N ILE A 77 15.78 7.21 2.54
CA ILE A 77 15.24 5.89 2.88
C ILE A 77 16.35 4.89 2.61
N LEU A 78 16.69 4.09 3.63
CA LEU A 78 17.66 3.01 3.47
C LEU A 78 17.05 1.91 2.59
N PRO A 79 17.84 1.16 1.80
CA PRO A 79 17.30 0.12 0.93
C PRO A 79 16.42 -0.92 1.66
N THR A 80 16.78 -1.25 2.91
CA THR A 80 15.98 -2.11 3.80
C THR A 80 14.64 -1.47 4.17
N HIS A 81 14.63 -0.18 4.46
CA HIS A 81 13.42 0.59 4.75
C HIS A 81 12.53 0.73 3.51
N GLU A 82 13.09 0.87 2.32
CA GLU A 82 12.31 0.87 1.08
C GLU A 82 11.59 -0.46 0.89
N GLN A 83 12.28 -1.59 1.10
CA GLN A 83 11.66 -2.91 1.00
C GLN A 83 10.54 -3.09 2.02
N LEU A 84 10.75 -2.62 3.26
CA LEU A 84 9.70 -2.62 4.29
C LEU A 84 8.51 -1.76 3.87
N LEU A 85 8.77 -0.56 3.33
CA LEU A 85 7.75 0.36 2.86
C LEU A 85 6.91 -0.28 1.73
N ARG A 86 7.56 -0.86 0.73
CA ARG A 86 6.90 -1.58 -0.37
C ARG A 86 5.99 -2.70 0.15
N ARG A 87 6.52 -3.56 1.03
CA ARG A 87 5.76 -4.70 1.60
C ARG A 87 4.58 -4.23 2.42
N ALA A 88 4.75 -3.18 3.22
CA ALA A 88 3.68 -2.61 4.03
C ALA A 88 2.56 -2.03 3.14
N VAL A 89 2.91 -1.27 2.10
CA VAL A 89 1.93 -0.72 1.15
C VAL A 89 1.17 -1.84 0.43
N GLU A 90 1.86 -2.85 -0.09
CA GLU A 90 1.24 -4.00 -0.77
C GLU A 90 0.31 -4.76 0.19
N SER A 91 0.74 -4.98 1.44
CA SER A 91 -0.06 -5.68 2.44
C SER A 91 -1.34 -4.91 2.78
N LEU A 92 -1.24 -3.60 3.01
CA LEU A 92 -2.39 -2.75 3.33
C LEU A 92 -3.36 -2.64 2.16
N PHE A 93 -2.83 -2.56 0.93
CA PHE A 93 -3.66 -2.59 -0.27
C PHE A 93 -4.45 -3.90 -0.38
N ARG A 94 -3.78 -5.05 -0.23
CA ARG A 94 -4.42 -6.37 -0.30
C ARG A 94 -5.41 -6.60 0.83
N GLU A 95 -5.08 -6.19 2.05
CA GLU A 95 -5.99 -6.30 3.19
C GLU A 95 -7.27 -5.51 2.94
N HIS A 96 -7.16 -4.25 2.49
CA HIS A 96 -8.31 -3.44 2.12
C HIS A 96 -9.17 -4.09 1.03
N LEU A 97 -8.53 -4.63 -0.02
CA LEU A 97 -9.21 -5.32 -1.11
C LEU A 97 -9.99 -6.55 -0.61
N TYR A 98 -9.36 -7.38 0.21
CA TYR A 98 -9.94 -8.63 0.70
C TYR A 98 -11.04 -8.41 1.73
N GLU A 99 -10.84 -7.48 2.67
CA GLU A 99 -11.87 -7.09 3.63
C GLU A 99 -13.11 -6.57 2.92
N THR A 100 -12.94 -5.67 1.95
CA THR A 100 -14.06 -5.11 1.21
C THR A 100 -14.81 -6.19 0.43
N ALA A 101 -14.10 -7.13 -0.20
CA ALA A 101 -14.74 -8.26 -0.88
C ALA A 101 -15.55 -9.15 0.08
N VAL A 102 -15.02 -9.42 1.29
CA VAL A 102 -15.74 -10.20 2.30
C VAL A 102 -16.98 -9.46 2.81
N LEU A 103 -16.85 -8.17 3.14
CA LEU A 103 -17.97 -7.34 3.58
C LEU A 103 -19.06 -7.26 2.50
N ASN A 104 -18.68 -7.09 1.24
CA ASN A 104 -19.62 -7.02 0.13
C ASN A 104 -20.42 -8.31 -0.05
N LYS A 105 -19.75 -9.46 0.13
CA LYS A 105 -20.46 -10.74 0.10
C LYS A 105 -21.38 -10.90 1.30
N LEU A 106 -20.91 -10.53 2.50
CA LEU A 106 -21.64 -10.73 3.75
C LEU A 106 -22.92 -9.87 3.81
N TYR A 107 -22.83 -8.60 3.42
CA TYR A 107 -23.93 -7.63 3.60
C TYR A 107 -24.78 -7.42 2.35
N TYR A 108 -24.25 -7.69 1.17
CA TYR A 108 -24.92 -7.39 -0.10
C TYR A 108 -24.97 -8.57 -1.08
N ASP A 109 -24.50 -9.76 -0.67
CA ASP A 109 -24.42 -10.98 -1.47
C ASP A 109 -23.62 -10.86 -2.79
N ILE A 110 -22.83 -9.80 -2.95
CA ILE A 110 -22.02 -9.56 -4.16
C ILE A 110 -20.90 -10.60 -4.22
N GLU A 111 -20.71 -11.22 -5.39
CA GLU A 111 -19.62 -12.18 -5.59
C GLU A 111 -18.24 -11.56 -5.27
N TYR A 112 -17.38 -12.33 -4.62
CA TYR A 112 -16.02 -11.90 -4.27
C TYR A 112 -15.24 -11.43 -5.49
N LYS A 113 -15.36 -12.18 -6.59
CA LYS A 113 -14.69 -11.92 -7.85
C LYS A 113 -15.05 -10.53 -8.38
N THR A 114 -16.35 -10.24 -8.46
CA THR A 114 -16.89 -8.95 -8.89
C THR A 114 -16.42 -7.82 -7.99
N SER A 115 -16.43 -8.01 -6.66
CA SER A 115 -15.96 -6.98 -5.72
C SER A 115 -14.48 -6.65 -5.92
N ILE A 116 -13.63 -7.68 -6.09
CA ILE A 116 -12.21 -7.52 -6.33
C ILE A 116 -11.96 -6.82 -7.67
N GLU A 117 -12.61 -7.25 -8.76
CA GLU A 117 -12.47 -6.64 -10.08
C GLU A 117 -12.90 -5.17 -10.06
N ASN A 118 -14.02 -4.86 -9.42
CA ASN A 118 -14.51 -3.50 -9.30
C ASN A 118 -13.53 -2.59 -8.54
N LEU A 119 -12.93 -3.08 -7.46
CA LEU A 119 -11.92 -2.32 -6.70
C LEU A 119 -10.62 -2.12 -7.49
N LEU A 120 -10.16 -3.14 -8.21
CA LEU A 120 -8.99 -3.02 -9.07
C LEU A 120 -9.23 -1.99 -10.18
N ASN A 121 -10.39 -2.07 -10.84
CA ASN A 121 -10.80 -1.11 -11.85
C ASN A 121 -10.94 0.31 -11.29
N PHE A 122 -11.48 0.46 -10.07
CA PHE A 122 -11.56 1.75 -9.39
C PHE A 122 -10.18 2.39 -9.20
N TYR A 123 -9.15 1.59 -8.88
CA TYR A 123 -7.77 2.07 -8.79
C TYR A 123 -7.05 2.18 -10.14
N GLY A 124 -7.74 1.96 -11.26
CA GLY A 124 -7.14 1.98 -12.60
C GLY A 124 -6.19 0.81 -12.87
N ILE A 125 -6.27 -0.25 -12.06
CA ILE A 125 -5.49 -1.48 -12.21
C ILE A 125 -6.25 -2.37 -13.20
N HIS A 126 -5.96 -2.17 -14.49
CA HIS A 126 -6.60 -2.89 -15.59
C HIS A 126 -5.89 -4.20 -15.93
N GLU A 127 -6.70 -5.19 -16.33
CA GLU A 127 -6.41 -6.62 -16.43
C GLU A 127 -5.46 -7.05 -17.59
N GLU A 128 -4.60 -6.17 -18.10
CA GLU A 128 -3.64 -6.56 -19.15
C GLU A 128 -2.61 -7.60 -18.63
N GLU A 129 -2.35 -7.60 -17.33
CA GLU A 129 -1.48 -8.57 -16.66
C GLU A 129 -2.29 -9.64 -15.92
N LYS A 130 -2.75 -10.68 -16.64
CA LYS A 130 -3.44 -11.86 -16.05
C LYS A 130 -2.72 -12.41 -14.80
N SER A 131 -1.41 -12.24 -14.69
CA SER A 131 -0.58 -12.71 -13.58
C SER A 131 -0.90 -12.04 -12.23
N TYR A 132 -1.11 -10.72 -12.19
CA TYR A 132 -1.30 -10.00 -10.93
C TYR A 132 -2.67 -10.33 -10.31
N TYR A 133 -3.72 -10.29 -11.13
CA TYR A 133 -5.07 -10.65 -10.72
C TYR A 133 -5.16 -12.10 -10.22
N GLN A 134 -4.59 -13.06 -10.95
CA GLN A 134 -4.55 -14.46 -10.51
C GLN A 134 -3.82 -14.62 -9.17
N THR A 135 -2.75 -13.87 -8.96
CA THR A 135 -2.03 -13.85 -7.67
C THR A 135 -2.90 -13.31 -6.55
N ILE A 136 -3.63 -12.23 -6.79
CA ILE A 136 -4.62 -11.66 -5.85
C ILE A 136 -5.69 -12.70 -5.49
N ILE A 137 -6.32 -13.33 -6.48
CA ILE A 137 -7.41 -14.29 -6.25
C ILE A 137 -6.91 -15.54 -5.51
N ARG A 138 -5.73 -16.04 -5.85
CA ARG A 138 -5.13 -17.19 -5.16
C ARG A 138 -4.85 -16.89 -3.70
N ASP A 139 -4.27 -15.72 -3.42
CA ASP A 139 -3.98 -15.30 -2.04
C ASP A 139 -5.27 -15.00 -1.25
N PHE A 140 -6.26 -14.36 -1.90
CA PHE A 140 -7.59 -14.14 -1.34
C PHE A 140 -8.25 -15.46 -0.91
N ASN A 141 -8.31 -16.45 -1.81
CA ASN A 141 -8.95 -17.73 -1.52
C ASN A 141 -8.32 -18.47 -0.33
N ARG A 142 -7.04 -18.25 -0.05
CA ARG A 142 -6.35 -18.80 1.13
C ARG A 142 -6.68 -18.08 2.43
N LYS A 143 -7.08 -16.80 2.35
CA LYS A 143 -7.24 -15.91 3.50
C LYS A 143 -8.71 -15.61 3.83
N LYS A 144 -9.62 -15.74 2.85
CA LYS A 144 -11.02 -15.30 2.95
C LYS A 144 -11.75 -15.82 4.18
N ASP A 145 -11.58 -17.10 4.53
CA ASP A 145 -12.31 -17.71 5.65
C ASP A 145 -11.83 -17.13 7.00
N LYS A 146 -10.52 -16.90 7.13
CA LYS A 146 -9.93 -16.23 8.30
C LYS A 146 -10.38 -14.78 8.41
N ILE A 147 -10.49 -14.09 7.27
CA ILE A 147 -10.96 -12.70 7.23
C ILE A 147 -12.43 -12.64 7.62
N ALA A 148 -13.28 -13.52 7.08
CA ALA A 148 -14.69 -13.63 7.42
C ALA A 148 -14.89 -13.87 8.92
N GLN A 149 -14.20 -14.87 9.49
CA GLN A 149 -14.24 -15.12 10.94
C GLN A 149 -13.82 -13.90 11.76
N ARG A 150 -12.75 -13.20 11.36
CA ARG A 150 -12.32 -11.99 12.09
C ARG A 150 -13.38 -10.89 12.05
N LEU A 151 -14.03 -10.70 10.90
CA LEU A 151 -15.04 -9.65 10.70
C LEU A 151 -16.37 -9.98 11.39
N GLU A 152 -16.82 -11.24 11.37
CA GLU A 152 -18.03 -11.70 12.07
C GLU A 152 -17.88 -11.63 13.60
N ASN A 153 -16.67 -11.86 14.11
CA ASN A 153 -16.37 -11.78 15.54
C ASN A 153 -16.11 -10.34 16.03
N GLN A 154 -16.21 -9.32 15.16
CA GLN A 154 -16.20 -7.94 15.64
C GLN A 154 -17.55 -7.67 16.32
N PRO A 155 -17.56 -7.31 17.61
CA PRO A 155 -18.81 -7.02 18.30
C PRO A 155 -19.50 -5.87 17.58
N ASN A 156 -20.71 -6.12 17.07
CA ASN A 156 -21.63 -5.11 16.55
C ASN A 156 -21.75 -3.97 17.57
N LYS A 157 -20.98 -2.89 17.36
CA LYS A 157 -21.11 -1.62 18.10
C LYS A 157 -21.86 -0.56 17.30
N ILE A 158 -22.76 -1.00 16.43
CA ILE A 158 -23.66 -0.10 15.71
C ILE A 158 -25.05 -0.71 15.86
N PHE A 159 -25.92 0.03 16.57
CA PHE A 159 -27.27 -0.31 17.06
C PHE A 159 -27.36 -1.00 18.43
N SER A 160 -26.95 -0.27 19.47
CA SER A 160 -27.67 -0.20 20.75
C SER A 160 -27.63 1.24 21.27
#